data_AF-L8Y5W6-F1
#
_entry.id   AF-L8Y5W6-F1
#
_cell.length_a   1.000
_cell.length_b   1.000
_cell.length_c   1.000
_cell.angle_alpha   90.00
_cell.angle_beta   90.00
_cell.angle_gamma   90.00
#
_symmetry.space_group_name_H-M   'P 1'
#
loop_
_entity.id
_entity.type
_entity.pdbx_description
1 polymer ?
#
loop_
_entity_poly.entity_id
_entity_poly.type
_entity_poly.pdbx_seq_one_letter_code
_entity_poly.pdbx_strand_id
1 'polypeptide(L)'
;MELERIVGAALLTFVQTHLPEADLRYMMVDSAEDQKTHRPMAPKEAPKKLIRYIDNQVVSTKGERFKDVRNPEAEEMKATYINLKPARKYRFH
;
A
#
# COMPACT_ATOMS: atom_id res chain seq x y z
N MET A 1 -61.88 20.42 28.70
CA MET A 1 -60.50 20.91 28.47
C MET A 1 -59.73 21.25 29.76
N GLU A 2 -60.33 21.22 30.97
CA GLU A 2 -59.57 21.44 32.22
C GLU A 2 -59.22 20.13 32.95
N LEU A 3 -60.13 19.14 32.95
CA LEU A 3 -59.89 17.83 33.55
C LEU A 3 -58.69 17.10 32.93
N GLU A 4 -58.56 17.14 31.61
CA GLU A 4 -57.41 16.54 30.91
C GLU A 4 -56.09 17.20 31.27
N ARG A 5 -56.10 18.51 31.54
CA ARG A 5 -54.91 19.26 32.00
C ARG A 5 -54.53 18.87 33.42
N ILE A 6 -55.51 18.72 34.31
CA ILE A 6 -55.28 18.29 35.69
C ILE A 6 -54.77 16.85 35.74
N VAL A 7 -55.38 15.95 34.97
CA VAL A 7 -54.93 14.55 34.87
C VAL A 7 -53.52 14.48 34.28
N GLY A 8 -53.23 15.26 33.22
CA GLY A 8 -51.89 15.34 32.65
C GLY A 8 -50.84 15.86 33.63
N ALA A 9 -51.15 16.90 34.39
CA ALA A 9 -50.24 17.45 35.39
C ALA A 9 -49.98 16.46 36.55
N ALA A 10 -51.02 15.76 37.02
CA ALA A 10 -50.89 14.75 38.07
C ALA A 10 -50.08 13.53 37.63
N LEU A 11 -50.21 13.10 36.38
CA LEU A 11 -49.41 12.00 35.82
C LEU A 11 -47.95 12.41 35.66
N LEU A 12 -47.69 13.65 35.22
CA LEU A 12 -46.33 14.15 35.02
C LEU A 12 -45.58 14.24 36.36
N THR A 13 -46.22 14.79 37.40
CA THR A 13 -45.63 14.84 38.74
C THR A 13 -45.40 13.44 39.32
N PHE A 14 -46.33 12.50 39.12
CA PHE A 14 -46.17 11.12 39.55
C PHE A 14 -44.95 10.44 38.90
N VAL A 15 -44.77 10.60 37.60
CA VAL A 15 -43.58 10.08 36.90
C VAL A 15 -42.32 10.73 37.44
N GLN A 16 -42.34 12.04 37.70
CA GLN A 16 -41.16 12.77 38.21
C GLN A 16 -40.77 12.39 39.64
N THR A 17 -41.73 12.02 40.50
CA THR A 17 -41.46 11.60 41.88
C THR A 17 -41.14 10.12 42.02
N HIS A 18 -41.66 9.27 41.13
CA HIS A 18 -41.51 7.82 41.21
C HIS A 18 -40.47 7.24 40.25
N LEU A 19 -39.97 8.02 39.28
CA LEU A 19 -38.84 7.61 38.47
C LEU A 19 -37.54 7.92 39.22
N PRO A 20 -36.71 6.93 39.56
CA PRO A 20 -35.45 7.18 40.25
C PRO A 20 -34.53 7.98 39.32
N GLU A 21 -33.90 9.06 39.82
CA GLU A 21 -32.88 9.82 39.07
C GLU A 21 -31.78 8.91 38.49
N ALA A 22 -31.61 7.72 39.07
CA ALA A 22 -30.71 6.68 38.63
C ALA A 22 -30.97 6.22 37.18
N ASP A 23 -32.23 6.05 36.75
CA ASP A 23 -32.55 5.59 35.38
C ASP A 23 -32.10 6.61 34.30
N LEU A 24 -32.12 7.91 34.62
CA LEU A 24 -31.58 8.96 33.76
C LEU A 24 -30.05 9.08 33.82
N ARG A 25 -29.43 8.61 34.91
CA ARG A 25 -27.97 8.68 35.12
C ARG A 25 -27.21 7.51 34.50
N TYR A 26 -27.86 6.37 34.26
CA TYR A 26 -27.21 5.22 33.62
C TYR A 26 -27.06 5.32 32.10
N MET A 27 -27.58 6.38 31.47
CA MET A 27 -27.27 6.72 30.07
C MET A 27 -26.29 7.89 29.99
N MET A 28 -25.21 7.86 30.77
CA MET A 28 -24.06 8.75 30.53
C MET A 28 -23.21 8.14 29.42
N VAL A 29 -23.63 8.34 28.18
CA VAL A 29 -22.81 8.06 26.99
C VAL A 29 -21.78 9.18 26.90
N ASP A 30 -20.50 8.86 27.07
CA ASP A 30 -19.40 9.83 26.92
C ASP A 30 -19.27 10.25 25.44
N SER A 31 -20.10 11.21 25.03
CA SER A 31 -20.09 11.81 23.68
C SER A 31 -18.73 12.45 23.32
N ALA A 32 -17.84 12.64 24.30
CA ALA A 32 -16.49 13.17 24.10
C ALA A 32 -15.56 12.16 23.41
N GLU A 33 -15.76 10.85 23.60
CA GLU A 33 -14.95 9.83 22.93
C GLU A 33 -15.40 9.61 21.48
N ASP A 34 -16.71 9.68 21.22
CA ASP A 34 -17.31 9.52 19.89
C ASP A 34 -16.94 10.64 18.90
N GLN A 35 -16.49 11.80 19.38
CA GLN A 35 -16.00 12.88 18.51
C GLN A 35 -14.62 12.61 17.92
N LYS A 36 -13.89 11.59 18.40
CA LYS A 36 -12.57 11.25 17.90
C LYS A 36 -12.70 10.43 16.62
N THR A 37 -12.84 11.12 15.49
CA THR A 37 -12.77 10.46 14.18
C THR A 37 -11.35 9.97 13.92
N HIS A 38 -11.14 8.65 13.98
CA HIS A 38 -9.88 8.04 13.57
C HIS A 38 -9.65 8.28 12.06
N ARG A 39 -8.59 9.02 11.73
CA ARG A 39 -8.15 9.27 10.35
C ARG A 39 -6.93 8.41 10.10
N PRO A 40 -7.09 7.16 9.61
CA PRO A 40 -5.93 6.35 9.26
C PRO A 40 -5.13 7.11 8.20
N MET A 41 -3.81 7.27 8.43
CA MET A 41 -2.95 7.85 7.41
C MET A 41 -3.03 7.00 6.15
N ALA A 42 -3.21 7.66 5.00
CA ALA A 42 -3.13 7.00 3.71
C ALA A 42 -1.80 6.23 3.63
N PRO A 43 -1.80 4.96 3.16
CA PRO A 43 -0.58 4.22 2.96
C PRO A 43 0.41 5.04 2.14
N LYS A 44 1.63 5.25 2.66
CA LYS A 44 2.65 6.01 1.93
C LYS A 44 2.93 5.29 0.62
N GLU A 45 2.63 5.93 -0.51
CA GLU A 45 2.98 5.40 -1.82
C GLU A 45 4.51 5.36 -1.92
N ALA A 46 5.07 4.14 -1.83
CA ALA A 46 6.49 3.94 -2.06
C ALA A 46 6.83 4.39 -3.49
N PRO A 47 7.96 5.09 -3.70
CA PRO A 47 8.31 5.60 -5.02
C PRO A 47 8.44 4.44 -6.00
N LYS A 48 7.54 4.41 -6.98
CA LYS A 48 7.54 3.40 -8.05
C LYS A 48 8.87 3.50 -8.80
N LYS A 49 9.74 2.51 -8.62
CA LYS A 49 10.98 2.41 -9.40
C LYS A 49 10.59 2.09 -10.84
N LEU A 50 10.75 3.07 -11.74
CA LEU A 50 10.53 2.89 -13.18
C LEU A 50 11.64 2.01 -13.75
N ILE A 51 11.46 0.70 -13.68
CA ILE A 51 12.30 -0.27 -14.38
C ILE A 51 11.94 -0.18 -15.87
N ARG A 52 12.91 0.21 -16.72
CA ARG A 52 12.73 0.17 -18.18
C ARG A 52 13.36 -1.12 -18.71
N TYR A 53 12.91 -1.60 -19.85
CA TYR A 53 13.50 -2.77 -20.51
C TYR A 53 13.96 -2.38 -21.90
N ILE A 54 15.11 -2.92 -22.31
CA ILE A 54 15.60 -2.91 -23.70
C ILE A 54 16.05 -4.34 -23.98
N ASP A 55 15.53 -4.95 -25.05
CA ASP A 55 15.84 -6.34 -25.43
C ASP A 55 15.69 -7.34 -24.27
N ASN A 56 14.56 -7.26 -23.54
CA ASN A 56 14.26 -8.06 -22.35
C ASN A 56 15.26 -7.92 -21.18
N GLN A 57 16.19 -6.97 -21.26
CA GLN A 57 17.15 -6.67 -20.20
C GLN A 57 16.70 -5.44 -19.41
N VAL A 58 16.75 -5.53 -18.08
CA VAL A 58 16.45 -4.44 -17.15
C VAL A 58 17.43 -3.27 -17.35
N VAL A 59 16.89 -2.07 -17.55
CA VAL A 59 17.62 -0.80 -17.78
C VAL A 59 16.97 0.32 -16.99
N SER A 60 17.27 0.42 -15.71
CA SER A 60 17.03 1.64 -14.95
C SER A 60 17.70 1.57 -13.58
N THR A 61 18.91 2.12 -13.52
CA THR A 61 19.66 2.42 -12.30
C THR A 61 20.24 3.81 -12.45
N LYS A 62 19.39 4.84 -12.42
CA LYS A 62 19.79 6.25 -12.26
C LYS A 62 21.06 6.67 -13.05
N GLY A 63 20.94 6.95 -14.34
CA GLY A 63 21.92 7.81 -15.05
C GLY A 63 23.14 7.14 -15.69
N GLU A 64 23.22 5.80 -15.73
CA GLU A 64 24.23 5.12 -16.56
C GLU A 64 23.87 5.30 -18.04
N ARG A 65 24.54 6.25 -18.70
CA ARG A 65 24.25 6.69 -20.07
C ARG A 65 24.68 5.72 -21.16
N PHE A 66 25.33 4.61 -20.82
CA PHE A 66 25.78 3.63 -21.81
C PHE A 66 25.57 2.21 -21.29
N LYS A 67 24.90 1.41 -22.11
CA LYS A 67 25.05 -0.04 -22.07
C LYS A 67 26.16 -0.41 -23.03
N ASP A 68 27.18 -1.10 -22.55
CA ASP A 68 28.00 -1.92 -23.45
C ASP A 68 27.09 -3.06 -23.94
N VAL A 69 26.51 -2.88 -25.13
CA VAL A 69 25.82 -3.94 -25.86
C VAL A 69 26.89 -4.93 -26.31
N ARG A 70 27.28 -5.80 -25.39
CA ARG A 70 28.25 -6.85 -25.62
C ARG A 70 27.54 -7.95 -26.41
N ASN A 71 27.83 -8.04 -27.71
CA ASN A 71 27.33 -9.10 -28.56
C ASN A 71 27.98 -10.42 -28.12
N PRO A 72 27.24 -11.37 -27.49
CA PRO A 72 27.82 -12.61 -26.99
C PRO A 72 28.40 -13.45 -28.14
N GLU A 73 27.78 -13.39 -29.31
CA GLU A 73 28.20 -14.10 -30.52
C GLU A 73 29.63 -13.70 -30.98
N ALA A 74 29.98 -12.42 -30.86
CA ALA A 74 31.31 -11.93 -31.24
C ALA A 74 32.41 -12.38 -30.27
N GLU A 75 32.05 -12.68 -29.01
CA GLU A 75 32.98 -13.17 -28.00
C GLU A 75 33.25 -14.67 -28.17
N GLU A 76 32.22 -15.44 -28.49
CA GLU A 76 32.33 -16.87 -28.82
C GLU A 76 33.18 -17.08 -30.09
N MET A 77 33.03 -16.22 -31.11
CA MET A 77 33.86 -16.25 -32.32
C MET A 77 35.35 -16.01 -32.03
N LYS A 78 35.68 -15.08 -31.12
CA LYS A 78 37.07 -14.79 -30.72
C LYS A 78 37.70 -15.95 -29.96
N ALA A 79 36.94 -16.58 -29.05
CA ALA A 79 37.40 -17.76 -28.33
C ALA A 79 37.66 -18.95 -29.28
N THR A 80 36.81 -19.13 -30.28
CA THR A 80 36.93 -20.23 -31.25
C THR A 80 38.08 -20.00 -32.23
N TYR A 81 38.27 -18.77 -32.70
CA TYR A 81 39.33 -18.40 -33.65
C TYR A 81 40.74 -18.67 -33.11
N ILE A 82 40.97 -18.45 -31.80
CA ILE A 82 42.26 -18.66 -31.15
C ILE A 82 42.60 -20.16 -31.02
N ASN A 83 41.60 -21.05 -31.02
CA ASN A 83 41.79 -22.48 -30.75
C ASN A 83 41.99 -23.35 -32.00
N LEU A 84 42.05 -22.77 -33.19
CA LEU A 84 42.34 -23.50 -34.43
C LEU A 84 43.84 -23.78 -34.54
N LYS A 85 44.27 -24.96 -34.10
CA LYS A 85 45.64 -25.44 -34.37
C LYS A 85 45.86 -25.47 -35.89
N PRO A 86 46.92 -24.83 -36.42
CA PRO A 86 47.19 -24.85 -37.84
C PRO A 86 47.42 -26.30 -38.30
N ALA A 87 46.75 -26.70 -39.37
CA ALA A 87 46.88 -28.03 -39.95
C ALA A 87 48.36 -28.29 -40.29
N ARG A 88 48.92 -29.37 -39.74
CA ARG A 88 50.29 -29.81 -40.04
C ARG A 88 50.36 -30.15 -41.52
N LYS A 89 50.93 -29.24 -42.32
CA LYS A 89 51.20 -29.48 -43.74
C LYS A 89 52.19 -30.63 -43.84
N TYR A 90 51.75 -31.75 -44.43
CA TYR A 90 52.63 -32.87 -44.75
C TYR A 90 53.73 -32.38 -45.70
N ARG A 91 54.99 -32.52 -45.27
CA ARG A 91 56.14 -32.39 -46.15
C ARG A 91 56.37 -33.77 -46.77
N PHE A 92 56.06 -33.90 -48.06
CA PHE A 92 56.51 -35.04 -48.83
C PHE A 92 58.02 -34.90 -49.02
N HIS A 93 58.76 -35.90 -48.55
CA HIS A 93 60.20 -36.07 -48.75
C HIS A 93 60.45 -36.88 -50.02
#